data_AF-A0A1V4SBL4-F1
#
_entry.id   AF-A0A1V4SBL4-F1
#
_cell.length_a   1.000
_cell.length_b   1.000
_cell.length_c   1.000
_cell.angle_alpha   90.00
_cell.angle_beta   90.00
_cell.angle_gamma   90.00
#
_symmetry.space_group_name_H-M   'P 1'
#
loop_
_entity.id
_entity.type
_entity.pdbx_description
1 polymer ?
#
loop_
_entity_poly.entity_id
_entity_poly.type
_entity_poly.pdbx_seq_one_letter_code
_entity_poly.pdbx_strand_id
1 'polypeptide(L)'
;MVGNLFKDRLEICAQHWANSIRCALEDRKEDMLGVCFEDLLQEPEKTLRQLCEHVELEFDEDILPAPHHKIPFGSGFRDRWYPLRLDRAVQNIEKATPEQRQKILISALLEDVP
;
A
#
# COMPACT_ATOMS: atom_id res chain seq x y z
N MET A 1 18.93 -27.57 0.34
CA MET A 1 18.95 -26.57 -0.74
C MET A 1 17.62 -25.83 -0.97
N VAL A 2 16.62 -25.92 -0.08
CA VAL A 2 15.31 -25.23 -0.28
C VAL A 2 15.24 -23.88 0.47
N GLY A 3 16.06 -23.68 1.51
CA GLY A 3 16.07 -22.46 2.33
C GLY A 3 16.68 -21.21 1.66
N ASN A 4 17.62 -21.38 0.71
CA ASN A 4 18.23 -20.25 -0.01
C ASN A 4 17.24 -19.58 -0.97
N LEU A 5 16.48 -20.38 -1.73
CA LEU A 5 15.57 -19.88 -2.75
C LEU A 5 14.50 -18.92 -2.20
N PHE A 6 14.01 -19.14 -0.98
CA PHE A 6 13.04 -18.24 -0.34
C PHE A 6 13.67 -16.93 0.15
N LYS A 7 14.89 -16.99 0.69
CA LYS A 7 15.62 -15.79 1.13
C LYS A 7 15.98 -14.91 -0.06
N ASP A 8 16.40 -15.53 -1.16
CA ASP A 8 16.74 -14.84 -2.41
C ASP A 8 15.48 -14.20 -3.04
N ARG A 9 14.33 -14.89 -3.00
CA ARG A 9 13.06 -14.33 -3.50
C ARG A 9 12.58 -13.12 -2.71
N LEU A 10 12.65 -13.13 -1.38
CA LEU A 10 12.19 -11.99 -0.58
C LEU A 10 13.02 -10.74 -0.89
N GLU A 11 14.34 -10.90 -0.98
CA GLU A 11 15.26 -9.82 -1.29
C GLU A 11 15.02 -9.28 -2.71
N ILE A 12 14.88 -10.16 -3.71
CA ILE A 12 14.52 -9.77 -5.08
C ILE A 12 13.18 -9.03 -5.10
N CYS A 13 12.16 -9.51 -4.37
CA CYS A 13 10.86 -8.84 -4.32
C CYS A 13 10.95 -7.46 -3.65
N ALA A 14 11.70 -7.33 -2.56
CA ALA A 14 11.87 -6.07 -1.85
C ALA A 14 12.62 -5.04 -2.71
N GLN A 15 13.72 -5.44 -3.35
CA GLN A 15 14.46 -4.61 -4.30
C GLN A 15 13.59 -4.24 -5.50
N HIS A 16 12.89 -5.21 -6.09
CA HIS A 16 12.02 -4.93 -7.23
C HIS A 16 10.92 -3.94 -6.90
N TRP A 17 10.30 -4.07 -5.72
CA TRP A 17 9.31 -3.10 -5.23
C TRP A 17 9.93 -1.72 -5.03
N ALA A 18 11.07 -1.62 -4.33
CA ALA A 18 11.74 -0.35 -4.06
C ALA A 18 12.09 0.39 -5.36
N ASN A 19 12.70 -0.33 -6.32
CA ASN A 19 13.10 0.24 -7.60
C ASN A 19 11.86 0.68 -8.41
N SER A 20 10.79 -0.11 -8.39
CA SER A 20 9.56 0.20 -9.14
C SER A 20 8.85 1.44 -8.58
N ILE A 21 8.76 1.57 -7.25
CA ILE A 21 8.19 2.75 -6.60
C ILE A 21 9.09 3.96 -6.83
N ARG A 22 10.40 3.82 -6.70
CA ARG A 22 11.34 4.91 -6.98
C ARG A 22 11.18 5.43 -8.41
N CYS A 23 11.18 4.55 -9.42
CA CYS A 23 10.94 4.98 -10.81
C CYS A 23 9.58 5.69 -10.97
N ALA A 24 8.51 5.17 -10.36
CA ALA A 24 7.19 5.81 -10.43
C ALA A 24 7.17 7.21 -9.76
N LEU A 25 7.97 7.41 -8.71
CA LEU A 25 8.11 8.69 -8.02
C LEU A 25 9.04 9.66 -8.76
N GLU A 26 10.10 9.16 -9.39
CA GLU A 26 11.01 9.95 -10.25
C GLU A 26 10.29 10.46 -11.51
N ASP A 27 9.44 9.62 -12.11
CA ASP A 27 8.62 9.96 -13.28
C ASP A 27 7.35 10.75 -12.93
N ARG A 28 7.15 11.07 -11.64
CA ARG A 28 5.95 11.77 -11.16
C ARG A 28 5.86 13.16 -11.77
N LYS A 29 4.70 13.47 -12.32
CA LYS A 29 4.36 14.82 -12.77
C LYS A 29 3.78 15.66 -11.63
N GLU A 30 3.83 16.98 -11.76
CA GLU A 30 3.31 17.91 -10.75
C GLU A 30 1.82 17.69 -10.43
N ASP A 31 1.05 17.22 -11.42
CA ASP A 31 -0.38 16.93 -11.33
C ASP A 31 -0.70 15.51 -10.83
N MET A 32 0.28 14.75 -10.35
CA MET A 32 0.04 13.44 -9.74
C MET A 32 -0.02 13.54 -8.22
N LEU A 33 -1.03 12.94 -7.59
CA LEU A 33 -1.11 12.77 -6.14
C LEU A 33 -0.61 11.39 -5.71
N GLY A 34 0.39 11.37 -4.83
CA GLY A 34 0.79 10.16 -4.10
C GLY A 34 -0.10 9.98 -2.87
N VAL A 35 -0.64 8.77 -2.68
CA VAL A 35 -1.44 8.41 -1.50
C VAL A 35 -0.82 7.22 -0.80
N CYS A 36 -0.51 7.39 0.48
CA CYS A 36 -0.05 6.30 1.34
C CYS A 36 -1.24 5.41 1.71
N PHE A 37 -1.08 4.09 1.57
CA PHE A 37 -2.15 3.14 1.85
C PHE A 37 -2.50 3.12 3.35
N GLU A 38 -1.50 3.22 4.22
CA GLU A 38 -1.65 3.26 5.66
C GLU A 38 -2.44 4.49 6.12
N ASP A 39 -2.19 5.65 5.51
CA ASP A 39 -2.94 6.89 5.80
C ASP A 39 -4.41 6.74 5.43
N LEU A 40 -4.72 6.13 4.27
CA LEU A 40 -6.10 5.82 3.86
C LEU A 40 -6.81 4.91 4.86
N LEU A 41 -6.12 3.93 5.44
CA LEU A 41 -6.71 3.05 6.43
C LEU A 41 -6.92 3.72 7.79
N GLN A 42 -6.06 4.69 8.14
CA GLN A 42 -6.09 5.38 9.43
C GLN A 42 -7.05 6.58 9.43
N GLU A 43 -7.06 7.37 8.36
CA GLU A 43 -7.84 8.60 8.22
C GLU A 43 -8.60 8.63 6.87
N PRO A 44 -9.50 7.65 6.60
CA PRO A 44 -10.08 7.45 5.27
C PRO A 44 -10.80 8.68 4.70
N GLU A 45 -11.54 9.40 5.54
CA GLU A 45 -12.26 10.60 5.11
C GLU A 45 -11.30 11.73 4.69
N LYS A 46 -10.27 11.99 5.51
CA LYS A 46 -9.27 13.01 5.20
C LYS A 46 -8.56 12.69 3.89
N THR A 47 -8.11 11.46 3.72
CA THR A 47 -7.41 11.02 2.51
C THR A 47 -8.32 11.08 1.27
N LEU A 48 -9.57 10.64 1.39
CA LEU A 48 -10.51 10.69 0.25
C LEU A 48 -10.95 12.12 -0.10
N ARG A 49 -11.07 13.02 0.87
CA ARG A 49 -11.30 14.46 0.60
C ARG A 49 -10.16 15.07 -0.20
N GLN A 50 -8.91 14.79 0.18
CA GLN A 50 -7.72 15.23 -0.57
C GLN A 50 -7.70 14.67 -1.99
N LEU A 51 -8.09 13.40 -2.16
CA LEU A 51 -8.19 12.78 -3.47
C LEU A 51 -9.27 13.45 -4.33
N CYS A 52 -10.48 13.63 -3.79
CA CYS A 52 -11.58 14.32 -4.46
C CYS A 52 -11.18 15.74 -4.89
N GLU A 53 -10.56 16.51 -4.00
CA GLU A 53 -10.06 17.86 -4.31
C GLU A 53 -9.05 17.83 -5.47
N HIS A 54 -8.11 16.89 -5.44
CA HIS A 54 -7.09 16.75 -6.47
C HIS A 54 -7.65 16.37 -7.84
N VAL A 55 -8.68 15.51 -7.89
CA VAL A 55 -9.33 15.11 -9.15
C VAL A 55 -10.54 15.97 -9.52
N GLU A 56 -10.74 17.10 -8.83
CA GLU A 56 -11.83 18.05 -9.05
C GLU A 56 -13.24 17.41 -8.95
N LEU A 57 -13.39 16.43 -8.04
CA LEU A 57 -14.67 15.80 -7.72
C LEU A 57 -15.23 16.36 -6.41
N GLU A 58 -16.55 16.50 -6.35
CA GLU A 58 -17.24 16.78 -5.09
C GLU A 58 -17.12 15.58 -4.16
N PHE A 59 -16.84 15.83 -2.88
CA PHE A 59 -16.79 14.77 -1.88
C PHE A 59 -18.20 14.35 -1.46
N ASP A 60 -18.51 13.07 -1.65
CA ASP A 60 -19.72 12.41 -1.14
C ASP A 60 -19.33 11.49 0.02
N GLU A 61 -20.05 11.57 1.14
CA GLU A 61 -19.82 10.72 2.31
C GLU A 61 -20.00 9.23 1.98
N ASP A 62 -20.84 8.86 1.01
CA ASP A 62 -21.04 7.46 0.61
C ASP A 62 -19.86 6.88 -0.19
N ILE A 63 -18.83 7.68 -0.51
CA ILE A 63 -17.53 7.17 -1.02
C ILE A 63 -16.78 6.42 0.10
N LEU A 64 -17.02 6.74 1.37
CA LEU A 64 -16.40 6.06 2.50
C LEU A 64 -16.88 4.61 2.57
N PRO A 65 -15.98 3.61 2.64
CA PRO A 65 -16.40 2.22 2.72
C PRO A 65 -17.36 1.98 3.88
N ALA A 66 -18.47 1.33 3.58
CA ALA A 66 -19.57 1.12 4.51
C ALA A 66 -20.17 -0.30 4.39
N PRO A 67 -20.84 -0.82 5.43
CA PRO A 67 -21.34 -2.20 5.43
C PRO A 67 -22.48 -2.44 4.44
N HIS A 68 -23.21 -1.40 4.02
CA HIS A 68 -24.31 -1.49 3.05
C HIS A 68 -23.85 -1.48 1.60
N HIS A 69 -22.58 -1.19 1.33
CA HIS A 69 -22.06 -1.11 -0.02
C HIS A 69 -22.07 -2.45 -0.74
N LYS A 70 -22.47 -2.43 -2.01
CA LYS A 70 -22.39 -3.59 -2.89
C LYS A 70 -21.02 -3.62 -3.56
N ILE A 71 -20.19 -4.57 -3.16
CA ILE A 71 -18.86 -4.77 -3.75
C ILE A 71 -19.04 -5.26 -5.20
N PRO A 72 -18.33 -4.68 -6.20
CA PRO A 72 -18.43 -5.09 -7.59
C PRO A 72 -18.20 -6.59 -7.81
N PHE A 73 -18.91 -7.14 -8.79
CA PHE A 73 -18.72 -8.52 -9.24
C PHE A 73 -17.28 -8.71 -9.72
N GLY A 74 -16.62 -9.77 -9.28
CA GLY A 74 -15.21 -10.05 -9.59
C GLY A 74 -14.19 -9.52 -8.57
N SER A 75 -14.63 -8.79 -7.53
CA SER A 75 -13.72 -8.45 -6.42
C SER A 75 -13.30 -9.70 -5.67
N GLY A 76 -12.00 -10.01 -5.73
CA GLY A 76 -11.42 -11.19 -5.09
C GLY A 76 -11.28 -11.09 -3.56
N PHE A 77 -11.38 -9.88 -2.99
CA PHE A 77 -11.09 -9.62 -1.58
C PHE A 77 -12.17 -8.76 -0.93
N ARG A 78 -13.37 -9.33 -0.80
CA ARG A 78 -14.53 -8.66 -0.22
C ARG A 78 -14.31 -8.21 1.22
N ASP A 79 -13.50 -8.97 1.95
CA ASP A 79 -13.15 -8.74 3.35
C ASP A 79 -12.20 -7.55 3.58
N ARG A 80 -11.73 -6.91 2.50
CA ARG A 80 -10.91 -5.69 2.55
C ARG A 80 -11.71 -4.40 2.38
N TRP A 81 -12.99 -4.50 2.00
CA TRP A 81 -13.82 -3.32 1.75
C TRP A 81 -14.23 -2.62 3.06
N TYR A 82 -14.86 -3.35 3.98
CA TYR A 82 -15.31 -2.80 5.26
C TYR A 82 -15.30 -3.89 6.36
N PRO A 83 -14.93 -3.56 7.61
CA PRO A 83 -14.32 -2.30 8.04
C PRO A 83 -12.87 -2.15 7.54
N LEU A 84 -12.44 -0.91 7.32
CA LEU A 84 -11.02 -0.61 7.07
C LEU A 84 -10.22 -0.90 8.34
N ARG A 85 -9.10 -1.61 8.17
CA ARG A 85 -8.33 -2.15 9.29
C ARG A 85 -6.83 -1.98 9.07
N LEU A 86 -6.19 -1.18 9.91
CA LEU A 86 -4.73 -0.96 9.86
C LEU A 86 -3.93 -2.23 10.17
N ASP A 87 -4.44 -3.10 11.04
CA ASP A 87 -3.76 -4.35 11.41
C ASP A 87 -3.58 -5.32 10.21
N ARG A 88 -4.45 -5.22 9.20
CA ARG A 88 -4.28 -5.97 7.95
C ARG A 88 -3.09 -5.51 7.12
N ALA A 89 -2.71 -4.22 7.18
CA ALA A 89 -1.54 -3.71 6.46
C ALA A 89 -0.25 -4.33 7.03
N VAL A 90 -0.19 -4.50 8.35
CA VAL A 90 1.01 -5.01 9.03
C VAL A 90 1.06 -6.53 9.18
N GLN A 91 -0.04 -7.26 8.94
CA GLN A 91 -0.13 -8.71 9.19
C GLN A 91 1.02 -9.53 8.57
N ASN A 92 1.54 -9.08 7.43
CA ASN A 92 2.58 -9.79 6.70
C ASN A 92 3.97 -9.51 7.28
N ILE A 93 4.20 -8.28 7.76
CA ILE A 93 5.43 -7.90 8.45
C ILE A 93 5.51 -8.61 9.81
N GLU A 94 4.39 -8.74 10.52
CA GLU A 94 4.32 -9.45 11.79
C GLU A 94 4.75 -10.92 11.65
N LYS A 95 4.42 -11.56 10.52
CA LYS A 95 4.82 -12.94 10.20
C LYS A 95 6.28 -13.08 9.76
N ALA A 96 6.95 -11.97 9.42
CA ALA A 96 8.34 -12.00 8.98
C ALA A 96 9.31 -12.14 10.17
N THR A 97 10.35 -12.96 10.00
CA THR A 97 11.43 -13.07 10.98
C THR A 97 12.25 -11.78 11.08
N PRO A 98 12.99 -11.54 12.18
CA PRO A 98 13.85 -10.35 12.31
C PRO A 98 14.83 -10.18 11.13
N GLU A 99 15.42 -11.28 10.65
CA GLU A 99 16.32 -11.29 9.49
C GLU A 99 15.61 -10.86 8.20
N GLN A 100 14.37 -11.32 7.99
CA GLN A 100 13.55 -10.94 6.84
C GLN A 100 13.17 -9.47 6.88
N ARG A 101 12.79 -8.95 8.05
CA ARG A 101 12.48 -7.53 8.25
C ARG A 101 13.70 -6.66 8.00
N GLN A 102 14.85 -7.06 8.51
CA GLN A 102 16.10 -6.33 8.28
C GLN A 102 16.44 -6.27 6.79
N LYS A 103 16.27 -7.37 6.05
CA LYS A 103 16.47 -7.37 4.60
C LYS A 103 15.50 -6.44 3.86
N ILE A 104 14.21 -6.48 4.20
CA ILE A 104 13.21 -5.58 3.61
C ILE A 104 13.58 -4.11 3.85
N LEU A 105 13.95 -3.77 5.10
CA LEU A 105 14.36 -2.42 5.48
C LEU A 105 15.63 -1.99 4.73
N ILE A 106 16.64 -2.84 4.66
CA ILE A 106 17.88 -2.56 3.92
C ILE A 106 17.58 -2.33 2.44
N SER A 107 16.75 -3.18 1.81
CA SER A 107 16.36 -2.99 0.41
C SER A 107 15.52 -1.73 0.17
N ALA A 108 14.71 -1.31 1.14
CA ALA A 108 13.93 -0.07 1.08
C ALA A 108 14.77 1.19 1.35
N LEU A 109 15.82 1.09 2.17
CA LEU A 109 16.68 2.21 2.59
C LEU A 109 17.94 2.40 1.73
N LEU A 110 18.42 1.34 1.04
CA LEU A 110 19.61 1.44 0.18
C LEU A 110 19.38 2.26 -1.10
N GLU A 111 18.14 2.69 -1.38
CA GLU A 111 17.82 3.46 -2.59
C GLU A 111 17.18 4.85 -2.32
N ASP A 112 17.24 5.39 -1.09
CA ASP A 112 16.74 6.75 -0.74
C ASP A 112 15.43 7.08 -1.48
N VAL A 113 14.38 6.29 -1.25
CA VAL A 113 13.04 6.60 -1.76
C VAL A 113 12.57 7.86 -1.02
N PRO A 114 12.37 9.01 -1.71
CA PRO A 114 12.00 10.27 -1.07
C PRO A 114 10.62 10.23 -0.42
#